data_AF-A0A382W4Z4-F1
#
_entry.id   AF-A0A382W4Z4-F1
#
_cell.length_a   1.000
_cell.length_b   1.000
_cell.length_c   1.000
_cell.angle_alpha   90.00
_cell.angle_beta   90.00
_cell.angle_gamma   90.00
#
_symmetry.space_group_name_H-M   'P 1'
#
loop_
_entity.id
_entity.type
_entity.pdbx_description
1 polymer ?
#
loop_
_entity_poly.entity_id
_entity_poly.type
_entity_poly.pdbx_seq_one_letter_code
_entity_poly.pdbx_strand_id
1 'polypeptide(L)' 'MNSKTSSILGPELEIHGDVKVSGSLLIYGKVFGNIQSNGAVRTASGSEV' A
#
# COMPACT_ATOMS: atom_id res chain seq x y z
N MET A 1 -20.65 -12.27 -2.95
CA MET A 1 -19.78 -11.66 -1.91
C MET A 1 -18.56 -11.08 -2.60
N ASN A 2 -18.42 -9.75 -2.65
CA ASN A 2 -17.21 -9.11 -3.18
C ASN A 2 -16.18 -9.07 -2.06
N SER A 3 -15.33 -10.09 -1.95
CA SER A 3 -14.21 -10.08 -1.02
C SER A 3 -13.26 -8.96 -1.45
N LYS A 4 -13.39 -7.77 -0.86
CA LYS A 4 -12.45 -6.67 -1.09
C LYS A 4 -11.08 -7.12 -0.58
N THR A 5 -10.24 -7.61 -1.48
CA THR A 5 -8.86 -7.96 -1.16
C THR A 5 -8.16 -6.73 -0.60
N SER A 6 -7.55 -6.88 0.57
CA SER A 6 -6.77 -5.82 1.21
C SER A 6 -5.33 -6.29 1.31
N SER A 7 -4.40 -5.46 0.87
CA SER A 7 -2.97 -5.73 0.94
C SER A 7 -2.35 -4.92 2.06
N ILE A 8 -1.39 -5.51 2.78
CA ILE A 8 -0.67 -4.87 3.88
C ILE A 8 0.81 -4.90 3.56
N LEU A 9 1.45 -3.72 3.57
CA LEU A 9 2.90 -3.55 3.45
C LEU A 9 3.46 -3.33 4.86
N GLY A 10 4.29 -4.26 5.34
CA GLY A 10 4.79 -4.27 6.71
C GLY A 10 5.76 -3.11 7.04
N PRO A 11 5.99 -2.81 8.32
CA PRO A 11 6.79 -1.65 8.75
C PRO A 11 8.27 -1.69 8.34
N GLU A 12 8.83 -2.88 8.14
CA GLU A 12 10.24 -3.06 7.76
C GLU A 12 10.45 -3.18 6.25
N LEU A 13 9.37 -3.06 5.46
CA LEU A 13 9.43 -3.17 4.00
C LEU A 13 9.68 -1.81 3.36
N GLU A 14 10.59 -1.82 2.39
CA GLU A 14 10.91 -0.69 1.54
C GLU A 14 10.78 -1.12 0.08
N ILE A 15 9.90 -0.44 -0.67
CA ILE A 15 9.68 -0.70 -2.09
C ILE A 15 10.29 0.43 -2.90
N HIS A 16 11.12 0.06 -3.87
CA HIS A 16 11.67 0.97 -4.87
C HIS A 16 11.02 0.65 -6.21
N GLY A 17 10.01 1.44 -6.59
CA GLY A 17 9.21 1.22 -7.79
C GLY A 17 7.71 1.42 -7.57
N ASP A 18 6.96 1.33 -8.66
CA ASP A 18 5.52 1.57 -8.64
C ASP A 18 4.74 0.40 -8.05
N VAL A 19 3.76 0.72 -7.19
CA VAL A 19 2.87 -0.25 -6.55
C VAL A 19 1.48 -0.15 -7.18
N LYS A 20 0.99 -1.26 -7.75
CA LYS A 20 -0.36 -1.35 -8.30
C LYS A 20 -1.16 -2.45 -7.60
N VAL A 21 -2.29 -2.08 -7.01
CA VAL A 21 -3.20 -3.03 -6.35
C VAL A 21 -4.65 -2.85 -6.81
N SER A 22 -5.35 -3.96 -7.03
CA SER A 22 -6.76 -3.94 -7.42
C SER A 22 -7.71 -3.65 -6.25
N GLY A 23 -7.23 -3.75 -5.02
CA GLY A 23 -7.99 -3.59 -3.79
C GLY A 23 -7.50 -2.42 -2.92
N SER A 24 -7.83 -2.44 -1.64
CA SER A 24 -7.31 -1.42 -0.70
C SER A 24 -5.90 -1.75 -0.24
N LEU A 25 -5.09 -0.73 0.07
CA LEU A 25 -3.71 -0.85 0.51
C LEU A 25 -3.52 -0.18 1.87
N LEU A 26 -2.89 -0.89 2.80
CA LEU A 26 -2.46 -0.36 4.08
C LEU A 26 -0.93 -0.42 4.17
N ILE A 27 -0.29 0.73 4.36
CA ILE A 27 1.15 0.90 4.27
C ILE A 27 1.70 1.26 5.65
N TYR A 28 2.54 0.39 6.19
CA TYR A 28 3.34 0.65 7.38
C TYR A 28 4.81 0.91 7.07
N GLY A 29 5.28 0.49 5.89
CA GLY A 29 6.67 0.67 5.44
C GLY A 29 6.84 1.88 4.53
N LYS A 30 7.81 1.79 3.60
CA LYS A 30 8.17 2.89 2.69
C LYS A 30 7.97 2.51 1.23
N VAL A 31 7.51 3.45 0.41
CA VAL A 31 7.36 3.27 -1.03
C VAL A 31 7.98 4.47 -1.75
N PHE A 32 9.01 4.23 -2.54
CA PHE A 32 9.64 5.22 -3.40
C PHE A 32 9.20 4.96 -4.84
N GLY A 33 8.05 5.53 -5.20
CA GLY A 33 7.40 5.32 -6.50
C GLY A 33 5.93 5.74 -6.49
N ASN A 34 5.22 5.46 -7.57
CA ASN A 34 3.79 5.80 -7.66
C ASN A 34 2.93 4.68 -7.08
N ILE A 35 1.84 5.05 -6.40
CA ILE A 35 0.84 4.10 -5.92
C ILE A 35 -0.47 4.26 -6.69
N GLN A 36 -0.93 3.15 -7.30
CA GLN A 36 -2.23 3.06 -7.95
C GLN A 36 -3.10 2.01 -7.25
N SER A 37 -4.27 2.44 -6.79
CA SER A 37 -5.25 1.57 -6.12
C SER A 37 -6.66 1.88 -6.59
N ASN A 38 -7.45 0.84 -6.82
CA ASN A 38 -8.90 0.98 -7.07
C ASN A 38 -9.71 1.02 -5.75
N GLY A 39 -9.02 0.96 -4.61
CA GLY A 39 -9.59 1.01 -3.27
C GLY A 39 -9.00 2.16 -2.45
N ALA A 40 -9.17 2.09 -1.12
CA ALA A 40 -8.57 3.08 -0.23
C ALA A 40 -7.08 2.80 -0.07
N VAL A 41 -6.26 3.85 -0.08
CA VAL A 41 -4.85 3.81 0.35
C VAL A 41 -4.76 4.47 1.71
N ARG A 42 -4.17 3.78 2.68
CA ARG A 42 -3.96 4.27 4.05
C ARG A 42 -2.51 4.10 4.44
N THR A 43 -1.95 5.11 5.07
CA THR A 43 -0.58 5.15 5.58
C THR A 43 -0.63 5.20 7.11
N ALA A 44 0.29 4.48 7.75
CA ALA A 44 0.47 4.53 9.19
C ALA A 44 1.46 5.63 9.59
N SER A 45 1.42 6.07 10.84
CA SER A 45 2.41 7.00 11.37
C SER A 45 3.83 6.42 11.20
N GLY A 46 4.71 7.16 10.53
CA GLY A 46 6.08 6.72 10.24
C GLY A 46 6.29 6.01 8.89
N SER A 47 5.22 5.76 8.13
CA SER A 47 5.34 5.33 6.72
C SER A 47 5.66 6.52 5.80
N GLU A 48 6.30 6.23 4.67
CA GLU A 48 6.80 7.22 3.70
C GLU A 48 6.36 6.79 2.29
N VAL A 49 5.72 7.70 1.54
CA VAL A 49 5.16 7.47 0.19
C VAL A 49 5.39 8.68 -0.68
#